data_AF-A0A182MB43-F1
#
_entry.id   AF-A0A182MB43-F1
#
_cell.length_a   1.000
_cell.length_b   1.000
_cell.length_c   1.000
_cell.angle_alpha   90.00
_cell.angle_beta   90.00
_cell.angle_gamma   90.00
#
_symmetry.space_group_name_H-M   'P 1'
#
loop_
_entity.id
_entity.type
_entity.pdbx_description
1 polymer ?
#
loop_
_entity_poly.entity_id
_entity_poly.type
_entity_poly.pdbx_seq_one_letter_code
_entity_poly.pdbx_strand_id
1 'polypeptide(L)'
;MASSSNVSGNLVDELEEAFQSCIHALTKEESTTGIDKDEIKVEVDQTTLKFIDLARQMEAFFLQKRFLLSALKQDLLLKEENFDLKQEISRKDELIRKHYEKIETWKQLLSDQQNFNKPIQSMPPDMRGNLAGGAPGAPAGLMTSGGMNLPMQI
;
A
#
# COMPACT_ATOMS: atom_id res chain seq x y z
N MET A 1 -0.95 26.73 -28.96
CA MET A 1 -0.20 25.61 -29.56
C MET A 1 1.23 25.74 -29.08
N ALA A 2 1.69 24.83 -28.22
CA ALA A 2 3.08 24.84 -27.79
C ALA A 2 3.87 23.99 -28.79
N SER A 3 4.72 24.64 -29.59
CA SER A 3 5.62 23.96 -30.50
C SER A 3 6.62 23.14 -29.69
N SER A 4 6.53 21.82 -29.80
CA SER A 4 7.58 20.89 -29.41
C SER A 4 8.79 21.14 -30.31
N SER A 5 9.75 21.92 -29.85
CA SER A 5 11.10 21.90 -30.42
C SER A 5 11.81 20.69 -29.83
N ASN A 6 11.76 19.57 -30.56
CA ASN A 6 12.80 18.56 -30.52
C ASN A 6 14.14 19.23 -30.90
N VAL A 7 14.86 19.75 -29.91
CA VAL A 7 16.30 19.97 -30.00
C VAL A 7 16.91 19.00 -29.01
N SER A 8 17.51 17.97 -29.59
CA SER A 8 18.21 16.88 -28.94
C SER A 8 19.56 17.35 -28.40
N GLY A 9 19.51 18.19 -27.37
CA GLY A 9 20.56 18.42 -26.39
C GLY A 9 19.89 18.28 -25.02
N ASN A 10 20.47 17.50 -24.12
CA ASN A 10 19.98 17.48 -22.74
C ASN A 10 20.17 18.90 -22.19
N LEU A 11 19.10 19.55 -21.73
CA LEU A 11 19.14 20.93 -21.21
C LEU A 11 20.21 21.13 -20.12
N VAL A 12 20.51 20.05 -19.39
CA VAL A 12 21.59 20.01 -18.39
C VAL A 12 22.97 20.10 -19.07
N ASP A 13 23.19 19.36 -20.15
CA ASP A 13 24.45 19.38 -20.91
C ASP A 13 24.67 20.76 -21.55
N GLU A 14 23.61 21.37 -22.09
CA GLU A 14 23.68 22.73 -22.67
C GLU A 14 23.99 23.79 -21.61
N LEU A 15 23.40 23.66 -20.41
CA LEU A 15 23.70 24.54 -19.29
C LEU A 15 25.15 24.37 -18.81
N GLU A 16 25.64 23.13 -18.75
CA GLU A 16 27.01 22.82 -18.35
C GLU A 16 28.01 23.43 -19.35
N GLU A 17 27.76 23.27 -20.65
CA GLU A 17 28.59 23.88 -21.70
C GLU A 17 28.59 25.41 -21.61
N ALA A 18 27.44 26.03 -21.37
CA ALA A 18 27.34 27.47 -21.19
C ALA A 18 28.07 27.96 -19.93
N PHE A 19 28.03 27.17 -18.84
CA PHE A 19 28.78 27.45 -17.62
C PHE A 19 30.29 27.40 -17.87
N GLN A 20 30.76 26.34 -18.52
CA GLN A 20 32.17 26.20 -18.88
C GLN A 20 32.64 27.36 -19.79
N SER A 21 31.82 27.74 -20.77
CA SER A 21 32.10 28.87 -21.68
C SER A 21 32.20 30.20 -20.93
N CYS A 22 31.31 30.43 -19.95
CA CYS A 22 31.32 31.62 -19.12
C CYS A 22 32.59 31.72 -18.26
N ILE A 23 33.01 30.61 -17.65
CA ILE A 23 34.25 30.54 -16.86
C ILE A 23 35.48 30.74 -17.76
N HIS A 24 35.48 30.15 -18.96
CA HIS A 24 36.58 30.31 -19.90
C HIS A 24 36.74 31.77 -20.33
N ALA A 25 35.65 32.46 -20.68
CA ALA A 25 35.67 33.88 -21.03
C ALA A 25 36.21 34.77 -19.88
N LEU A 26 35.89 34.43 -18.62
CA LEU A 26 36.36 35.15 -17.44
C LEU A 26 37.83 34.89 -17.08
N THR A 27 38.40 33.77 -17.51
CA THR A 27 39.75 33.31 -17.13
C THR A 27 40.78 33.44 -18.25
N LYS A 28 40.36 33.93 -19.43
CA LYS A 28 41.22 34.19 -20.58
C LYS A 28 42.21 35.31 -20.27
N GLU A 29 43.51 35.07 -20.49
CA GLU A 29 44.55 36.07 -20.25
C GLU A 29 44.46 37.22 -21.29
N GLU A 30 44.50 38.47 -20.82
CA GLU A 30 44.46 39.67 -21.69
C GLU A 30 45.77 39.84 -22.46
N SER A 31 45.71 40.11 -23.78
CA SER A 31 46.90 40.52 -24.53
C SER A 31 47.23 42.00 -24.26
N THR A 32 48.52 42.34 -24.33
CA THR A 32 49.07 43.65 -23.93
C THR A 32 48.71 44.82 -24.86
N THR A 33 47.98 44.58 -25.95
CA THR A 33 47.72 45.56 -27.02
C THR A 33 46.41 46.35 -26.87
N GLY A 34 45.59 46.08 -25.84
CA GLY A 34 44.40 46.87 -25.48
C GLY A 34 43.17 46.70 -26.38
N ILE A 35 43.34 46.31 -27.64
CA ILE A 35 42.26 45.97 -28.59
C ILE A 35 41.47 44.74 -28.12
N ASP A 36 42.11 43.80 -27.43
CA ASP A 36 41.46 42.60 -26.90
C ASP A 36 40.49 42.86 -25.74
N LYS A 37 40.59 44.00 -25.03
CA LYS A 37 39.76 44.24 -23.83
C LYS A 37 38.27 44.38 -24.15
N ASP A 38 37.95 45.11 -25.21
CA ASP A 38 36.55 45.31 -25.61
C ASP A 38 35.95 44.01 -26.18
N GLU A 39 36.75 43.21 -26.90
CA GLU A 39 36.33 41.91 -27.41
C GLU A 39 36.08 40.90 -26.27
N ILE A 40 37.00 40.82 -25.31
CA ILE A 40 36.84 39.99 -24.10
C ILE A 40 35.58 40.42 -23.33
N LYS A 41 35.36 41.73 -23.19
CA LYS A 41 34.16 42.24 -22.50
C LYS A 41 32.87 41.78 -23.20
N VAL A 42 32.82 41.87 -24.52
CA VAL A 42 31.65 41.40 -25.31
C VAL A 42 31.47 39.89 -25.18
N GLU A 43 32.55 39.11 -25.22
CA GLU A 43 32.53 37.65 -25.05
C GLU A 43 32.01 37.24 -23.67
N VAL A 44 32.47 37.91 -22.61
CA VAL A 44 31.97 37.72 -21.23
C VAL A 44 30.49 38.05 -21.12
N ASP A 45 30.06 39.20 -21.64
CA ASP A 45 28.66 39.63 -21.60
C ASP A 45 27.77 38.59 -22.34
N GLN A 46 28.20 38.11 -23.51
CA GLN A 46 27.44 37.14 -24.31
C GLN A 46 27.34 35.75 -23.65
N THR A 47 28.46 35.22 -23.15
CA THR A 47 28.47 33.91 -22.48
C THR A 47 27.68 33.93 -21.17
N THR A 48 27.75 35.04 -20.43
CA THR A 48 26.96 35.25 -19.20
C THR A 48 25.46 35.26 -19.49
N LEU A 49 25.01 36.01 -20.51
CA LEU A 49 23.59 36.06 -20.89
C LEU A 49 23.07 34.68 -21.33
N LYS A 50 23.85 33.95 -22.15
CA LYS A 50 23.50 32.59 -22.57
C LYS A 50 23.33 31.64 -21.37
N PHE A 51 24.25 31.70 -20.41
CA PHE A 51 24.16 30.89 -19.19
C PHE A 51 22.91 31.22 -18.36
N ILE A 52 22.60 32.51 -18.18
CA ILE A 52 21.40 32.96 -17.46
C ILE A 52 20.12 32.45 -18.14
N ASP A 53 20.05 32.52 -19.47
CA ASP A 53 18.87 32.08 -20.22
C ASP A 53 18.66 30.57 -20.10
N LEU A 54 19.73 29.78 -20.17
CA LEU A 54 19.65 28.33 -19.97
C LEU A 54 19.30 27.97 -18.53
N ALA A 55 19.82 28.70 -17.54
CA ALA A 55 19.47 28.48 -16.13
C ALA A 55 17.98 28.72 -15.87
N ARG A 56 17.42 29.79 -16.46
CA ARG A 56 15.98 30.09 -16.42
C ARG A 56 15.15 29.03 -17.12
N GLN A 57 15.60 28.54 -18.28
CA GLN A 57 14.93 27.42 -18.97
C GLN A 57 14.93 26.16 -18.10
N MET A 58 16.03 25.86 -17.42
CA MET A 58 16.13 24.72 -16.52
C MET A 58 15.20 24.85 -15.32
N GLU A 59 15.13 26.03 -14.70
CA GLU A 59 14.15 26.32 -13.65
C GLU A 59 12.72 26.11 -14.12
N ALA A 60 12.35 26.67 -15.28
CA ALA A 60 11.01 26.53 -15.86
C ALA A 60 10.66 25.06 -16.15
N PHE A 61 11.60 24.29 -16.68
CA PHE A 61 11.43 22.86 -16.93
C PHE A 61 11.11 22.09 -15.64
N PHE A 62 11.88 22.30 -14.57
CA PHE A 62 11.64 21.61 -13.30
C PHE A 62 10.35 22.08 -12.62
N LEU A 63 9.99 23.36 -12.71
CA LEU A 63 8.72 23.88 -12.22
C LEU A 63 7.53 23.23 -12.94
N GLN A 64 7.60 23.09 -14.27
CA GLN A 64 6.56 22.44 -15.06
C GLN A 64 6.42 20.95 -14.69
N LYS A 65 7.54 20.23 -14.54
CA LYS A 65 7.53 18.83 -14.09
C LYS A 65 6.90 18.71 -12.70
N ARG A 66 7.29 19.56 -11.75
CA ARG A 66 6.74 19.58 -10.40
C ARG A 66 5.23 19.87 -10.39
N PHE A 67 4.77 20.82 -11.20
CA PHE A 67 3.35 21.11 -11.35
C PHE A 67 2.57 19.88 -11.86
N LEU A 68 3.07 19.22 -12.90
CA LEU A 68 2.44 18.01 -13.45
C LEU A 68 2.37 16.88 -12.40
N LEU A 69 3.46 16.67 -11.64
CA LEU A 69 3.49 15.72 -10.53
C LEU A 69 2.48 16.06 -9.43
N SER A 70 2.26 17.35 -9.14
CA SER A 70 1.30 17.77 -8.11
C SER A 70 -0.15 17.41 -8.47
N ALA A 71 -0.52 17.50 -9.75
CA ALA A 71 -1.83 17.09 -10.24
C ALA A 71 -2.01 15.56 -10.13
N LEU A 72 -0.96 14.79 -10.44
CA LEU A 72 -0.99 13.33 -10.39
C LEU A 72 -0.94 12.77 -8.96
N LYS A 73 -0.43 13.54 -7.99
CA LYS A 73 -0.28 13.09 -6.60
C LYS A 73 -1.62 12.79 -5.92
N GLN A 74 -2.66 13.59 -6.20
CA GLN A 74 -4.00 13.35 -5.62
C GLN A 74 -4.60 12.04 -6.14
N ASP A 75 -4.48 11.78 -7.44
CA ASP A 75 -4.94 10.53 -8.05
C ASP A 75 -4.19 9.30 -7.52
N LEU A 76 -2.90 9.43 -7.26
CA LEU A 76 -2.09 8.34 -6.70
C LEU A 76 -2.54 7.99 -5.29
N LEU A 77 -2.71 8.99 -4.42
CA LEU A 77 -3.20 8.80 -3.05
C LEU A 77 -4.60 8.18 -3.05
N LEU A 78 -5.51 8.68 -3.89
CA LEU A 78 -6.85 8.12 -4.00
C LEU A 78 -6.83 6.66 -4.47
N LYS A 79 -5.92 6.29 -5.39
CA LYS A 79 -5.77 4.89 -5.83
C LYS A 79 -5.25 3.98 -4.72
N GLU A 80 -4.28 4.45 -3.94
CA GLU A 80 -3.73 3.73 -2.79
C GLU A 80 -4.82 3.51 -1.72
N GLU A 81 -5.53 4.56 -1.33
CA GLU A 81 -6.65 4.48 -0.39
C GLU A 81 -7.75 3.53 -0.91
N ASN A 82 -8.08 3.59 -2.20
CA ASN A 82 -9.08 2.70 -2.79
C ASN A 82 -8.63 1.24 -2.77
N PHE A 83 -7.33 0.98 -2.96
CA PHE A 83 -6.75 -0.35 -2.88
C PHE A 83 -6.82 -0.90 -1.46
N ASP A 84 -6.47 -0.09 -0.46
CA ASP A 84 -6.55 -0.47 0.96
C ASP A 84 -7.98 -0.75 1.40
N LEU A 85 -8.93 0.09 0.98
CA LEU A 85 -10.35 -0.12 1.26
C LEU A 85 -10.86 -1.43 0.63
N LYS A 86 -10.44 -1.76 -0.59
CA LYS A 86 -10.80 -3.03 -1.25
C LYS A 86 -10.24 -4.25 -0.53
N GLN A 87 -9.01 -4.18 -0.05
CA GLN A 87 -8.43 -5.24 0.78
C GLN A 87 -9.20 -5.40 2.09
N GLU A 88 -9.51 -4.29 2.76
CA GLU A 88 -10.22 -4.32 4.04
C GLU A 88 -11.66 -4.85 3.90
N ILE A 89 -12.35 -4.52 2.81
CA ILE A 89 -13.65 -5.12 2.46
C ILE A 89 -13.49 -6.64 2.30
N SER A 90 -12.52 -7.08 1.48
CA SER A 90 -12.29 -8.50 1.22
C SER A 90 -12.00 -9.27 2.52
N ARG A 91 -11.20 -8.69 3.41
CA ARG A 91 -10.89 -9.25 4.73
C ARG A 91 -12.13 -9.35 5.63
N LYS A 92 -13.00 -8.33 5.60
CA LYS A 92 -14.26 -8.32 6.35
C LYS A 92 -15.26 -9.35 5.81
N ASP A 93 -15.39 -9.47 4.49
CA ASP A 93 -16.24 -10.47 3.86
C ASP A 93 -15.82 -11.90 4.21
N GLU A 94 -14.51 -12.15 4.20
CA GLU A 94 -13.92 -13.42 4.65
C GLU A 94 -14.28 -13.71 6.11
N LEU A 95 -14.15 -12.73 7.00
CA LEU A 95 -14.48 -12.87 8.41
C LEU A 95 -15.98 -13.14 8.63
N ILE A 96 -16.85 -12.40 7.94
CA ILE A 96 -18.30 -12.58 7.98
C ILE A 96 -18.66 -14.00 7.54
N ARG A 97 -18.09 -14.49 6.44
CA ARG A 97 -18.33 -15.85 5.96
C ARG A 97 -17.91 -16.91 6.99
N LYS A 98 -16.76 -16.76 7.64
CA LYS A 98 -16.34 -17.66 8.74
C LYS A 98 -17.33 -17.66 9.91
N HIS A 99 -17.92 -16.51 10.23
CA HIS A 99 -18.94 -16.42 11.27
C HIS A 99 -20.23 -17.14 10.86
N TYR A 100 -20.67 -17.00 9.61
CA TYR A 100 -21.83 -17.75 9.10
C TYR A 100 -21.62 -19.27 9.12
N GLU A 101 -20.45 -19.76 8.72
CA GLU A 101 -20.10 -21.19 8.79
C GLU A 101 -20.15 -21.72 10.23
N LYS A 102 -19.65 -20.94 11.19
CA LYS A 102 -19.66 -21.31 12.60
C LYS A 102 -21.07 -21.34 13.18
N ILE A 103 -21.91 -20.37 12.81
CA ILE A 103 -23.33 -20.34 13.17
C ILE A 103 -24.02 -21.61 12.66
N GLU A 104 -23.76 -22.00 11.40
CA GLU A 104 -24.38 -23.19 10.83
C GLU A 104 -23.94 -24.47 11.55
N THR A 105 -22.67 -24.56 11.90
CA THR A 105 -22.14 -25.66 12.74
C THR A 105 -22.86 -25.72 14.09
N TRP A 106 -23.07 -24.59 14.75
CA TRP A 106 -23.78 -24.53 16.03
C TRP A 106 -25.26 -24.91 15.92
N LYS A 107 -25.94 -24.48 14.85
CA LYS A 107 -27.32 -24.90 14.59
C LYS A 107 -27.41 -26.42 14.40
N GLN A 108 -26.47 -27.01 13.66
CA GLN A 108 -26.42 -28.45 13.45
C GLN A 108 -26.25 -29.20 14.78
N LEU A 109 -25.30 -28.78 15.61
CA LEU A 109 -25.07 -29.38 16.93
C LEU A 109 -26.31 -29.29 17.84
N LEU A 110 -27.01 -28.14 17.82
CA LEU A 110 -28.24 -27.96 18.60
C LEU A 110 -29.37 -28.87 18.11
N SER A 111 -29.53 -29.01 16.79
CA SER A 111 -30.50 -29.93 16.17
C SER A 111 -30.23 -31.39 16.58
N ASP A 112 -28.96 -31.82 16.53
CA ASP A 112 -28.54 -33.16 16.93
C ASP A 112 -28.81 -33.42 18.42
N GLN A 113 -28.56 -32.42 19.28
CA GLN A 113 -28.88 -32.50 20.71
C GLN A 113 -30.39 -32.60 20.97
N GLN A 114 -31.22 -31.81 20.26
CA GLN A 114 -32.68 -31.90 20.38
C GLN A 114 -33.22 -33.26 19.92
N ASN A 115 -32.60 -33.86 18.90
CA ASN A 115 -32.94 -35.20 18.43
C ASN A 115 -32.57 -36.30 19.44
N PHE A 116 -31.47 -36.13 20.17
CA PHE A 116 -31.05 -37.05 21.23
C PHE A 116 -31.91 -36.91 22.51
N ASN A 117 -32.45 -35.72 22.77
CA ASN A 117 -33.25 -35.44 23.97
C ASN A 117 -34.75 -35.73 23.80
N LYS A 118 -35.16 -36.47 22.75
CA LYS A 118 -36.53 -36.97 22.63
C LYS A 118 -36.82 -37.89 23.83
N PRO A 119 -37.87 -37.63 24.64
CA PRO A 119 -38.16 -38.46 25.78
C PRO A 119 -38.44 -39.90 25.33
N ILE A 120 -37.84 -40.88 26.01
CA ILE A 120 -38.02 -42.34 25.82
C ILE A 120 -39.51 -42.77 25.73
N GLN A 121 -40.44 -41.89 26.12
CA GLN A 121 -41.88 -42.08 25.96
C GLN A 121 -42.38 -42.12 24.50
N SER A 122 -41.61 -41.66 23.50
CA SER A 122 -42.01 -41.75 22.08
C SER A 122 -41.51 -43.01 21.36
N MET A 123 -40.86 -43.94 22.07
CA MET A 123 -40.38 -45.21 21.52
C MET A 123 -41.48 -46.28 21.61
N PRO A 124 -41.66 -47.14 20.59
CA PRO A 124 -42.65 -48.22 20.62
C PRO A 124 -42.48 -49.13 21.86
N PRO A 125 -43.58 -49.69 22.42
CA PRO A 125 -43.55 -50.46 23.67
C PRO A 125 -42.54 -51.61 23.68
N ASP A 126 -42.27 -52.21 22.52
CA ASP A 126 -41.40 -53.38 22.37
C ASP A 126 -39.92 -53.11 22.73
N MET A 127 -39.44 -51.86 22.61
CA MET A 127 -38.08 -51.50 23.01
C MET A 127 -37.97 -51.10 24.49
N ARG A 128 -39.08 -50.86 25.19
CA ARG A 128 -39.09 -50.40 26.59
C ARG A 128 -38.89 -51.54 27.59
N GLY A 129 -39.23 -52.77 27.22
CA GLY A 129 -39.10 -53.96 28.08
C GLY A 129 -37.66 -54.41 28.33
N ASN A 130 -36.71 -54.04 27.46
CA ASN A 130 -35.34 -54.56 27.50
C ASN A 130 -34.38 -53.80 28.44
N LEU A 131 -34.83 -52.73 29.12
CA LEU A 131 -34.02 -51.98 30.10
C LEU A 131 -34.47 -52.17 31.56
N ALA A 132 -35.62 -52.80 31.82
CA ALA A 132 -36.17 -52.93 33.17
C ALA A 132 -35.83 -54.27 33.88
N GLY A 133 -35.07 -55.17 33.22
CA GLY A 133 -34.56 -56.41 33.81
C GLY A 133 -33.04 -56.34 33.96
N GLY A 134 -32.53 -56.40 35.19
CA GLY A 134 -31.16 -56.03 35.54
C GLY A 134 -30.02 -56.96 35.07
N ALA A 135 -28.89 -56.29 34.78
CA ALA A 135 -27.46 -56.65 34.96
C ALA A 135 -26.82 -57.76 34.08
N PRO A 136 -25.47 -57.85 33.94
CA PRO A 136 -24.37 -56.93 34.31
C PRO A 136 -23.44 -56.61 33.11
N GLY A 137 -22.83 -55.42 33.07
CA GLY A 137 -21.88 -55.11 32.00
C GLY A 137 -21.36 -53.68 31.97
N ALA A 138 -20.93 -53.15 33.12
CA ALA A 138 -20.11 -51.95 33.14
C ALA A 138 -18.63 -52.35 33.14
N PRO A 139 -17.82 -51.98 32.15
CA PRO A 139 -16.42 -51.68 32.40
C PRO A 139 -16.38 -50.29 33.04
N ALA A 140 -15.90 -50.27 34.28
CA ALA A 140 -15.50 -49.07 34.98
C ALA A 140 -14.44 -48.32 34.16
N GLY A 141 -14.78 -47.11 33.71
CA GLY A 141 -13.86 -46.20 33.02
C GLY A 141 -13.89 -44.84 33.69
N LEU A 142 -12.89 -44.59 34.52
CA LEU A 142 -12.36 -43.27 34.89
C LEU A 142 -13.20 -42.42 35.87
N MET A 143 -13.11 -42.78 37.14
CA MET A 143 -13.23 -41.84 38.24
C MET A 143 -11.91 -41.07 38.41
N THR A 144 -12.01 -39.75 38.59
CA THR A 144 -11.06 -38.82 39.23
C THR A 144 -9.71 -38.54 38.53
N SER A 145 -9.58 -37.36 37.91
CA SER A 145 -8.73 -36.27 38.43
C SER A 145 -8.87 -35.03 37.53
N GLY A 146 -8.89 -33.84 38.13
CA GLY A 146 -8.77 -32.57 37.39
C GLY A 146 -9.93 -31.60 37.57
N GLY A 147 -10.27 -31.27 38.82
CA GLY A 147 -10.99 -30.02 39.08
C GLY A 147 -10.09 -28.83 38.77
N MET A 148 -10.51 -27.97 37.85
CA MET A 148 -9.96 -26.63 37.71
C MET A 148 -11.11 -25.65 37.51
N ASN A 149 -11.69 -25.29 38.65
CA ASN A 149 -12.63 -24.20 38.82
C ASN A 149 -11.80 -22.90 38.88
N LEU A 150 -11.88 -22.06 37.84
CA LEU A 150 -11.39 -20.68 37.88
C LEU A 150 -12.61 -19.76 37.94
N PRO A 151 -12.88 -19.06 39.05
CA PRO A 151 -13.82 -17.95 39.03
C PRO A 151 -13.11 -16.72 38.45
N MET A 152 -13.66 -16.20 37.36
CA MET A 152 -13.35 -14.86 36.86
C MET A 152 -14.01 -13.85 37.80
N GLN A 153 -13.20 -13.13 38.60
CA GLN A 153 -13.63 -11.94 39.32
C GLN A 153 -13.70 -10.74 38.36
N ILE A 154 -14.75 -9.97 38.53
CA ILE A 154 -15.07 -8.70 37.87
C ILE A 154 -14.06 -7.62 38.27
#